data_AF-A0A9P9MIN1-F1
#
_entry.id   AF-A0A9P9MIN1-F1
#
_cell.length_a   1.000
_cell.length_b   1.000
_cell.length_c   1.000
_cell.angle_alpha   90.00
_cell.angle_beta   90.00
_cell.angle_gamma   90.00
#
_symmetry.space_group_name_H-M   'P 1'
#
loop_
_entity.id
_entity.type
_entity.pdbx_description
1 polymer ?
#
loop_
_entity_poly.entity_id
_entity_poly.type
_entity_poly.pdbx_seq_one_letter_code
_entity_poly.pdbx_strand_id
1 'polypeptide(L)'
;MGAQQSSGAGAGAQHAEPAKRCYYEVLGVDRHATDEEIKKAYRRKALELHPDRNFGDVEKATANFAEVQSANEVLSDPQERAWYDAHRESILRGGSNDPEEDHFQHNVRLTSAGDIMGLMGRFNKSTPFTDSPNGFFGVLHDIFVQLAKEEDAACDWEGLEPVDYPEFGSMKDEYEDVVKPFYRTWINFSTKKTFSWRDAYRASDAPDRATRRLIDKENKRLRDEGIREFNDAVRSLVAFVRKRDPRFIPNSQTEEDRQKILRDAAAAQAARSRAANQAKLNKHVVQDWAKSREPEPEVLSESEESEIEQIECVVCQKIFKSENQYKAHEKSKKHIKAVQQLQREIRRDNARLNLDSTGSSESSVPVAELNTLKIFENKAPNPTSEESILDLDTEVEVKSD
;
A
#
# COMPACT_ATOMS: atom_id res chain seq x y z
N MET A 1 -0.13 12.47 81.16
CA MET A 1 0.16 13.37 80.03
C MET A 1 0.64 12.52 78.86
N GLY A 2 -0.30 11.94 78.10
CA GLY A 2 -0.01 11.18 76.88
C GLY A 2 -0.34 12.06 75.68
N ALA A 3 0.68 12.42 74.90
CA ALA A 3 0.52 13.28 73.73
C ALA A 3 0.18 12.43 72.50
N GLN A 4 -1.02 12.64 71.99
CA GLN A 4 -1.54 12.12 70.73
C GLN A 4 -0.80 12.76 69.55
N GLN A 5 -0.29 11.96 68.62
CA GLN A 5 0.17 12.43 67.31
C GLN A 5 -0.87 11.97 66.27
N SER A 6 -1.53 12.96 65.68
CA SER A 6 -2.53 12.81 64.61
C SER A 6 -1.81 12.61 63.28
N SER A 7 -2.09 11.49 62.62
CA SER A 7 -1.67 11.15 61.26
C SER A 7 -2.48 11.96 60.23
N GLY A 8 -1.88 13.03 59.69
CA GLY A 8 -2.37 13.70 58.49
C GLY A 8 -1.91 12.97 57.24
N ALA A 9 -2.79 12.15 56.66
CA ALA A 9 -2.59 11.55 55.35
C ALA A 9 -2.75 12.63 54.27
N GLY A 10 -1.63 13.26 53.90
CA GLY A 10 -1.54 14.05 52.68
C GLY A 10 -1.47 13.12 51.48
N ALA A 11 -2.59 12.94 50.78
CA ALA A 11 -2.63 12.34 49.47
C ALA A 11 -1.74 13.17 48.53
N GLY A 12 -0.56 12.66 48.22
CA GLY A 12 0.28 13.18 47.15
C GLY A 12 -0.46 12.98 45.84
N ALA A 13 -1.10 14.04 45.36
CA ALA A 13 -1.51 14.13 43.97
C ALA A 13 -0.23 14.02 43.12
N GLN A 14 0.00 12.84 42.57
CA GLN A 14 0.94 12.65 41.49
C GLN A 14 0.47 13.58 40.36
N HIS A 15 1.21 14.65 40.13
CA HIS A 15 1.07 15.44 38.92
C HIS A 15 1.47 14.53 37.76
N ALA A 16 0.48 13.82 37.20
CA ALA A 16 0.62 13.16 35.92
C ALA A 16 0.84 14.28 34.88
N GLU A 17 2.07 14.40 34.40
CA GLU A 17 2.40 15.11 33.15
C GLU A 17 1.34 14.76 32.10
N PRO A 18 0.83 15.74 31.32
CA PRO A 18 -0.22 15.47 30.37
C PRO A 18 0.31 14.51 29.31
N ALA A 19 -0.10 13.23 29.40
CA ALA A 19 0.16 12.24 28.37
C ALA A 19 -0.21 12.85 27.01
N LYS A 20 0.73 12.80 26.05
CA LYS A 20 0.50 13.32 24.71
C LYS A 20 -0.77 12.68 24.16
N ARG A 21 -1.75 13.48 23.75
CA ARG A 21 -3.04 12.98 23.26
C ARG A 21 -2.86 12.30 21.90
N CYS A 22 -3.59 11.21 21.66
CA CYS A 22 -3.53 10.55 20.36
C CYS A 22 -4.10 11.45 19.27
N TYR A 23 -3.50 11.46 18.08
CA TYR A 23 -4.02 12.26 16.97
C TYR A 23 -5.44 11.86 16.55
N TYR A 24 -5.79 10.58 16.66
CA TYR A 24 -7.15 10.08 16.48
C TYR A 24 -8.12 10.63 17.54
N GLU A 25 -7.68 10.76 18.80
CA GLU A 25 -8.48 11.33 19.89
C GLU A 25 -8.64 12.85 19.74
N VAL A 26 -7.60 13.56 19.30
CA VAL A 26 -7.62 15.00 19.02
C VAL A 26 -8.65 15.32 17.93
N LEU A 27 -8.70 14.52 16.86
CA LEU A 27 -9.70 14.64 15.81
C LEU A 27 -11.08 14.07 16.19
N GLY A 28 -11.12 13.20 17.19
CA GLY A 28 -12.34 12.50 17.64
C GLY A 28 -12.84 11.49 16.61
N VAL A 29 -11.94 10.74 16.00
CA VAL A 29 -12.22 9.70 14.99
C VAL A 29 -11.68 8.35 15.44
N ASP A 30 -12.24 7.27 14.89
CA ASP A 30 -11.74 5.92 15.15
C ASP A 30 -10.36 5.70 14.50
N ARG A 31 -9.59 4.74 15.03
CA ARG A 31 -8.30 4.34 14.46
C ARG A 31 -8.42 3.84 13.02
N HIS A 32 -9.51 3.13 12.73
CA HIS A 32 -9.80 2.59 11.41
C HIS A 32 -10.56 3.58 10.51
N ALA A 33 -10.63 4.86 10.91
CA ALA A 33 -11.30 5.89 10.13
C ALA A 33 -10.70 6.01 8.72
N THR A 34 -11.57 6.23 7.75
CA THR A 34 -11.19 6.49 6.35
C THR A 34 -10.64 7.91 6.18
N ASP A 35 -9.88 8.15 5.12
CA ASP A 35 -9.30 9.48 4.84
C ASP A 35 -10.38 10.56 4.68
N GLU A 36 -11.57 10.18 4.22
CA GLU A 36 -12.73 11.08 4.12
C GLU A 36 -13.26 11.50 5.49
N GLU A 37 -13.31 10.57 6.44
CA GLU A 37 -13.74 10.81 7.82
C GLU A 37 -12.76 11.70 8.57
N ILE A 38 -11.45 11.47 8.39
CA ILE A 38 -10.37 12.30 8.95
C ILE A 38 -10.52 13.74 8.43
N LYS A 39 -10.68 13.92 7.11
CA LYS A 39 -10.88 15.24 6.48
C LYS A 39 -12.17 15.92 6.97
N LYS A 40 -13.25 15.16 7.15
CA LYS A 40 -14.53 15.68 7.66
C LYS A 40 -14.42 16.12 9.12
N ALA A 41 -13.74 15.33 9.95
CA ALA A 41 -13.49 15.66 11.35
C ALA A 41 -12.62 16.91 11.50
N TYR A 42 -11.57 17.04 10.69
CA TYR A 42 -10.73 18.23 10.65
C TYR A 42 -11.54 19.49 10.30
N ARG A 43 -12.38 19.46 9.25
CA ARG A 43 -13.23 20.61 8.89
C ARG A 43 -14.19 21.02 10.01
N ARG A 44 -14.77 20.03 10.71
CA ARG A 44 -15.66 20.28 11.86
C ARG A 44 -14.91 20.94 13.02
N LYS A 45 -13.75 20.39 13.40
CA LYS A 45 -12.91 20.92 14.48
C LYS A 45 -12.35 22.31 14.15
N ALA A 46 -12.00 22.58 12.89
CA ALA A 46 -11.56 23.89 12.44
C ALA A 46 -12.64 24.97 12.61
N LEU A 47 -13.91 24.64 12.29
CA LEU A 47 -15.04 25.54 12.50
C LEU A 47 -15.37 25.73 13.99
N GLU A 48 -15.17 24.70 14.82
CA GLU A 48 -15.34 24.79 16.28
C GLU A 48 -14.30 25.67 16.96
N LEU A 49 -13.05 25.59 16.50
CA LEU A 49 -11.91 26.29 17.07
C LEU A 49 -11.60 27.63 16.37
N HIS A 50 -12.46 28.07 15.46
CA HIS A 50 -12.27 29.33 14.73
C HIS A 50 -12.31 30.54 15.70
N PRO A 51 -11.40 31.53 15.57
CA PRO A 51 -11.34 32.68 16.47
C PRO A 51 -12.64 33.51 16.47
N ASP A 52 -13.36 33.54 15.35
CA ASP A 52 -14.67 34.19 15.20
C ASP A 52 -15.82 33.50 15.98
N ARG A 53 -15.59 32.31 16.56
CA ARG A 53 -16.59 31.65 17.42
C ARG A 53 -16.18 31.65 18.89
N ASN A 54 -14.90 31.90 19.18
CA ASN A 54 -14.31 31.80 20.51
C ASN A 54 -13.72 33.15 20.97
N PHE A 55 -14.52 34.22 20.96
CA PHE A 55 -14.11 35.59 21.28
C PHE A 55 -13.53 35.81 22.69
N GLY A 56 -13.62 34.84 23.60
CA GLY A 56 -13.10 34.93 24.98
C GLY A 56 -11.99 33.93 25.33
N ASP A 57 -11.65 32.99 24.44
CA ASP A 57 -10.64 31.95 24.71
C ASP A 57 -9.76 31.68 23.47
N VAL A 58 -9.34 32.78 22.81
CA VAL A 58 -8.60 32.75 21.54
C VAL A 58 -7.28 32.00 21.68
N GLU A 59 -6.59 32.13 22.81
CA GLU A 59 -5.30 31.46 23.05
C GLU A 59 -5.45 29.94 23.10
N LYS A 60 -6.41 29.41 23.88
CA LYS A 60 -6.67 27.96 23.94
C LYS A 60 -7.25 27.43 22.64
N ALA A 61 -8.09 28.21 21.96
CA ALA A 61 -8.61 27.85 20.64
C ALA A 61 -7.47 27.72 19.62
N THR A 62 -6.50 28.64 19.66
CA THR A 62 -5.32 28.63 18.78
C THR A 62 -4.40 27.43 19.09
N ALA A 63 -4.16 27.14 20.37
CA ALA A 63 -3.36 25.98 20.79
C ALA A 63 -4.01 24.65 20.35
N ASN A 64 -5.31 24.48 20.63
CA ASN A 64 -6.06 23.29 20.21
C ASN A 64 -6.16 23.20 18.68
N PHE A 65 -6.24 24.33 17.97
CA PHE A 65 -6.27 24.34 16.51
C PHE A 65 -4.93 23.89 15.93
N ALA A 66 -3.81 24.30 16.53
CA ALA A 66 -2.48 23.84 16.16
C ALA A 66 -2.33 22.31 16.37
N GLU A 67 -2.87 21.76 17.46
CA GLU A 67 -2.92 20.31 17.71
C GLU A 67 -3.80 19.56 16.69
N VAL A 68 -4.97 20.10 16.36
CA VAL A 68 -5.86 19.52 15.34
C VAL A 68 -5.21 19.57 13.95
N GLN A 69 -4.47 20.64 13.65
CA GLN A 69 -3.74 20.79 12.40
C GLN A 69 -2.59 19.78 12.28
N SER A 70 -1.80 19.59 13.34
CA SER A 70 -0.74 18.58 13.35
C SER A 70 -1.28 17.15 13.26
N ALA A 71 -2.38 16.86 13.97
CA ALA A 71 -3.07 15.58 13.88
C ALA A 71 -3.55 15.27 12.45
N ASN A 72 -4.17 16.23 11.78
CA ASN A 72 -4.63 16.05 10.40
C ASN A 72 -3.46 15.92 9.41
N GLU A 73 -2.36 16.63 9.60
CA GLU A 73 -1.17 16.52 8.73
C GLU A 73 -0.66 15.08 8.71
N VAL A 74 -0.36 14.54 9.89
CA VAL A 74 0.19 13.19 10.06
C VAL A 74 -0.80 12.11 9.59
N LEU A 75 -2.09 12.26 9.90
CA LEU A 75 -3.09 11.25 9.55
C LEU A 75 -3.58 11.34 8.10
N SER A 76 -3.30 12.43 7.38
CA SER A 76 -3.75 12.62 5.99
C SER A 76 -2.82 12.05 4.92
N ASP A 77 -1.52 11.93 5.20
CA ASP A 77 -0.56 11.24 4.33
C ASP A 77 -0.52 9.75 4.71
N PRO A 78 -0.83 8.81 3.81
CA PRO A 78 -0.79 7.37 4.11
C PRO A 78 0.55 6.88 4.66
N GLN A 79 1.66 7.47 4.23
CA GLN A 79 3.00 7.12 4.70
C GLN A 79 3.23 7.63 6.13
N GLU A 80 2.83 8.86 6.42
CA GLU A 80 2.94 9.43 7.77
C GLU A 80 1.98 8.77 8.75
N ARG A 81 0.78 8.38 8.28
CA ARG A 81 -0.20 7.62 9.05
C ARG A 81 0.31 6.23 9.40
N ALA A 82 0.83 5.48 8.43
CA ALA A 82 1.41 4.16 8.68
C ALA A 82 2.59 4.24 9.66
N TRP A 83 3.42 5.28 9.51
CA TRP A 83 4.54 5.53 10.41
C TRP A 83 4.08 5.89 11.83
N TYR A 84 3.07 6.76 11.96
CA TYR A 84 2.47 7.11 13.23
C TYR A 84 1.84 5.90 13.90
N ASP A 85 1.11 5.06 13.17
CA ASP A 85 0.50 3.85 13.71
C ASP A 85 1.54 2.83 14.21
N ALA A 86 2.68 2.71 13.52
CA ALA A 86 3.79 1.84 13.92
C ALA A 86 4.50 2.34 15.19
N HIS A 87 4.64 3.66 15.36
CA HIS A 87 5.40 4.26 16.47
C HIS A 87 4.52 4.91 17.54
N ARG A 88 3.19 4.77 17.43
CA ARG A 88 2.19 5.41 18.28
C ARG A 88 2.48 5.20 19.76
N GLU A 89 2.77 3.96 20.16
CA GLU A 89 2.99 3.65 21.56
C GLU A 89 4.25 4.33 22.12
N SER A 90 5.30 4.48 21.31
CA SER A 90 6.52 5.20 21.68
C SER A 90 6.26 6.71 21.79
N ILE A 91 5.48 7.27 20.86
CA ILE A 91 5.12 8.70 20.86
C ILE A 91 4.22 9.05 22.05
N LEU A 92 3.22 8.22 22.35
CA LEU A 92 2.22 8.45 23.39
C LEU A 92 2.73 8.21 24.81
N ARG A 93 3.65 7.28 25.00
CA ARG A 93 4.39 7.16 26.26
C ARG A 93 5.19 8.43 26.58
N GLY A 94 5.31 9.36 25.60
CA GLY A 94 6.39 10.31 25.55
C GLY A 94 7.67 9.52 25.26
N GLY A 95 8.60 10.07 24.47
CA GLY A 95 9.98 9.60 24.65
C GLY A 95 10.23 9.65 26.16
N SER A 96 10.60 8.51 26.75
CA SER A 96 11.00 8.43 28.14
C SER A 96 12.21 9.34 28.31
N ASN A 97 11.97 10.64 28.44
CA ASN A 97 12.85 11.56 29.13
C ASN A 97 12.67 11.28 30.62
N ASP A 98 12.85 10.01 31.00
CA ASP A 98 13.33 9.72 32.32
C ASP A 98 14.80 10.15 32.27
N PRO A 99 15.23 11.18 33.02
CA PRO A 99 16.63 11.58 33.05
C PRO A 99 17.57 10.44 33.51
N GLU A 100 17.02 9.29 33.95
CA GLU A 100 17.75 8.04 34.20
C GLU A 100 18.11 7.21 32.94
N GLU A 101 17.55 7.50 31.75
CA GLU A 101 17.82 6.75 30.50
C GLU A 101 18.65 7.54 29.45
N ASP A 102 19.30 8.64 29.82
CA ASP A 102 20.33 9.25 28.97
C ASP A 102 21.52 8.29 28.87
N HIS A 103 21.53 7.43 27.86
CA HIS A 103 22.64 6.52 27.59
C HIS A 103 23.82 7.32 27.05
N PHE A 104 24.85 7.48 27.87
CA PHE A 104 26.14 8.00 27.42
C PHE A 104 27.02 6.83 27.00
N GLN A 105 27.52 6.85 25.77
CA GLN A 105 28.60 5.98 25.33
C GLN A 105 29.81 6.88 25.12
N HIS A 106 30.88 6.60 25.85
CA HIS A 106 32.15 7.31 25.70
C HIS A 106 32.06 8.85 25.83
N ASN A 107 31.29 9.33 26.83
CA ASN A 107 31.08 10.76 27.13
C ASN A 107 30.31 11.56 26.07
N VAL A 108 29.69 10.90 25.09
CA VAL A 108 28.74 11.52 24.16
C VAL A 108 27.34 11.03 24.52
N ARG A 109 26.38 11.95 24.61
CA ARG A 109 24.95 11.62 24.80
C ARG A 109 24.48 10.88 23.55
N LEU A 110 23.92 9.68 23.69
CA LEU A 110 23.37 8.98 22.53
C LEU A 110 22.00 9.53 22.21
N THR A 111 21.83 9.94 20.96
CA THR A 111 20.50 10.16 20.41
C THR A 111 19.81 8.80 20.27
N SER A 112 18.71 8.60 21.00
CA SER A 112 17.89 7.39 20.85
C SER A 112 16.95 7.51 19.65
N ALA A 113 16.40 6.38 19.19
CA ALA A 113 15.34 6.39 18.19
C ALA A 113 14.13 7.22 18.67
N GLY A 114 13.81 7.17 19.97
CA GLY A 114 12.75 7.96 20.61
C GLY A 114 12.97 9.47 20.52
N ASP A 115 14.21 9.92 20.69
CA ASP A 115 14.57 11.35 20.58
C ASP A 115 14.35 11.87 19.15
N ILE A 116 14.82 11.11 18.15
CA ILE A 116 14.66 11.43 16.72
C ILE A 116 13.17 11.53 16.37
N MET A 117 12.37 10.57 16.87
CA MET A 117 10.93 10.55 16.65
C MET A 117 10.21 11.71 17.34
N GLY A 118 10.61 12.03 18.58
CA GLY A 118 10.08 13.16 19.32
C GLY A 118 10.39 14.50 18.64
N LEU A 119 11.56 14.63 18.02
CA LEU A 119 11.97 15.80 17.24
C LEU A 119 11.11 15.98 16.00
N MET A 120 10.79 14.90 15.28
CA MET A 120 9.90 14.97 14.10
C MET A 120 8.52 15.54 14.44
N GLY A 121 7.96 15.15 15.59
CA GLY A 121 6.67 15.69 16.07
C GLY A 121 6.69 17.17 16.47
N ARG A 122 7.87 17.77 16.70
CA ARG A 122 8.01 19.21 17.02
C ARG A 122 7.94 20.09 15.77
N PHE A 123 8.23 19.53 14.60
CA PHE A 123 8.16 20.26 13.33
C PHE A 123 6.71 20.24 12.82
N ASN A 124 5.98 21.33 13.00
CA ASN A 124 4.65 21.56 12.42
C ASN A 124 4.70 22.69 11.38
N LYS A 125 3.62 22.96 10.65
CA LYS A 125 3.55 24.10 9.69
C LYS A 125 3.76 25.49 10.31
N SER A 126 3.83 25.60 11.64
CA SER A 126 4.11 26.83 12.37
C SER A 126 5.62 27.04 12.63
N THR A 127 6.48 26.03 12.41
CA THR A 127 7.93 26.22 12.58
C THR A 127 8.49 27.06 11.44
N PRO A 128 9.11 28.22 11.72
CA PRO A 128 9.67 29.07 10.69
C PRO A 128 10.88 28.39 10.02
N PHE A 129 10.94 28.47 8.69
CA PHE A 129 12.08 28.03 7.88
C PHE A 129 13.23 29.04 8.01
N THR A 130 13.85 29.09 9.18
CA THR A 130 14.98 29.97 9.47
C THR A 130 16.19 29.16 9.95
N ASP A 131 17.38 29.74 9.79
CA ASP A 131 18.65 29.23 10.32
C ASP A 131 18.83 29.55 11.83
N SER A 132 17.78 30.04 12.50
CA SER A 132 17.81 30.26 13.94
C SER A 132 17.96 28.92 14.68
N PRO A 133 18.51 28.89 15.91
CA PRO A 133 18.66 27.66 16.68
C PRO A 133 17.32 26.95 16.99
N ASN A 134 16.21 27.69 16.99
CA ASN A 134 14.85 27.15 17.09
C ASN A 134 14.11 27.07 15.74
N GLY A 135 14.78 27.42 14.65
CA GLY A 135 14.27 27.35 13.29
C GLY A 135 14.48 25.97 12.69
N PHE A 136 13.80 25.70 11.57
CA PHE A 136 13.84 24.39 10.91
C PHE A 136 15.26 23.93 10.58
N PHE A 137 16.09 24.79 9.96
CA PHE A 137 17.44 24.42 9.54
C PHE A 137 18.42 24.31 10.71
N GLY A 138 18.30 25.18 11.73
CA GLY A 138 19.18 25.16 12.90
C GLY A 138 19.00 23.89 13.74
N VAL A 139 17.76 23.53 14.07
CA VAL A 139 17.48 22.31 14.84
C VAL A 139 17.97 21.06 14.09
N LEU A 140 17.74 20.99 12.78
CA LEU A 140 18.19 19.86 11.96
C LEU A 140 19.71 19.81 11.84
N HIS A 141 20.37 20.95 11.64
CA HIS A 141 21.83 21.03 11.61
C HIS A 141 22.43 20.48 12.91
N ASP A 142 21.94 20.94 14.06
CA ASP A 142 22.43 20.49 15.37
C ASP A 142 22.27 18.97 15.56
N ILE A 143 21.14 18.40 15.14
CA ILE A 143 20.90 16.95 15.22
C ILE A 143 21.86 16.18 14.32
N PHE A 144 22.01 16.57 13.04
CA PHE A 144 22.88 15.85 12.12
C PHE A 144 24.36 15.97 12.51
N VAL A 145 24.77 17.11 13.06
CA VAL A 145 26.10 17.29 13.65
C VAL A 145 26.28 16.41 14.89
N GLN A 146 25.27 16.32 15.75
CA GLN A 146 25.32 15.42 16.91
C GLN A 146 25.40 13.95 16.49
N LEU A 147 24.59 13.53 15.52
CA LEU A 147 24.61 12.17 14.96
C LEU A 147 25.96 11.84 14.33
N ALA A 148 26.55 12.75 13.54
CA ALA A 148 27.87 12.56 12.96
C ALA A 148 28.94 12.37 14.06
N LYS A 149 28.95 13.23 15.09
CA LYS A 149 29.87 13.10 16.24
C LYS A 149 29.69 11.79 17.00
N GLU A 150 28.45 11.33 17.16
CA GLU A 150 28.15 10.06 17.81
C GLU A 150 28.68 8.85 17.01
N GLU A 151 28.60 8.92 15.68
CA GLU A 151 29.12 7.87 14.79
C GLU A 151 30.65 7.92 14.69
N ASP A 152 31.27 9.10 14.64
CA ASP A 152 32.73 9.26 14.67
C ASP A 152 33.31 8.72 15.97
N ALA A 153 32.70 9.07 17.11
CA ALA A 153 33.10 8.51 18.39
C ALA A 153 32.97 6.99 18.39
N ALA A 154 31.88 6.42 17.86
CA ALA A 154 31.74 4.97 17.76
C ALA A 154 32.84 4.33 16.89
N CYS A 155 33.22 4.97 15.78
CA CYS A 155 34.30 4.49 14.90
C CYS A 155 35.67 4.54 15.59
N ASP A 156 35.99 5.62 16.29
CA ASP A 156 37.24 5.79 17.05
C ASP A 156 37.42 4.70 18.10
N TRP A 157 36.34 4.35 18.81
CA TRP A 157 36.38 3.33 19.87
C TRP A 157 36.47 1.89 19.33
N GLU A 158 35.78 1.59 18.24
CA GLU A 158 35.82 0.26 17.61
C GLU A 158 37.05 0.10 16.67
N GLY A 159 37.81 1.17 16.43
CA GLY A 159 38.95 1.18 15.52
C GLY A 159 38.55 1.00 14.05
N LEU A 160 37.35 1.45 13.68
CA LEU A 160 36.83 1.40 12.31
C LEU A 160 37.27 2.64 11.52
N GLU A 161 37.27 2.52 10.19
CA GLU A 161 37.53 3.68 9.32
C GLU A 161 36.48 4.78 9.53
N PRO A 162 36.87 6.04 9.79
CA PRO A 162 35.95 7.15 9.94
C PRO A 162 35.10 7.32 8.68
N VAL A 163 33.80 7.52 8.87
CA VAL A 163 32.86 7.79 7.78
C VAL A 163 32.59 9.28 7.73
N ASP A 164 33.02 9.94 6.66
CA ASP A 164 32.76 11.37 6.47
C ASP A 164 31.27 11.62 6.17
N TYR A 165 30.57 12.23 7.13
CA TYR A 165 29.17 12.63 7.00
C TYR A 165 29.08 14.09 6.56
N PRO A 166 28.56 14.38 5.35
CA PRO A 166 28.39 15.75 4.90
C PRO A 166 27.45 16.55 5.81
N GLU A 167 27.75 17.84 5.99
CA GLU A 167 26.92 18.76 6.75
C GLU A 167 25.60 19.08 6.03
N PHE A 168 24.55 19.40 6.80
CA PHE A 168 23.23 19.72 6.28
C PHE A 168 23.15 21.07 5.52
N GLY A 169 24.05 22.01 5.85
CA GLY A 169 24.06 23.36 5.28
C GLY A 169 23.05 24.33 5.91
N SER A 170 22.98 25.53 5.34
CA SER A 170 22.15 26.69 5.74
C SER A 170 21.20 27.10 4.63
N MET A 171 20.11 27.81 4.96
CA MET A 171 19.28 28.72 4.13
C MET A 171 19.59 28.88 2.63
N LYS A 172 20.83 29.26 2.35
CA LYS A 172 21.28 29.83 1.07
C LYS A 172 22.08 28.87 0.20
N ASP A 173 22.40 27.70 0.72
CA ASP A 173 23.25 26.72 0.04
C ASP A 173 22.59 26.10 -1.19
N GLU A 174 23.42 25.80 -2.18
CA GLU A 174 23.01 25.31 -3.50
C GLU A 174 22.74 23.79 -3.50
N TYR A 175 21.78 23.37 -4.32
CA TYR A 175 21.31 21.99 -4.33
C TYR A 175 22.41 20.98 -4.71
N GLU A 176 23.18 21.27 -5.75
CA GLU A 176 24.15 20.32 -6.32
C GLU A 176 25.38 20.11 -5.41
N ASP A 177 25.84 21.16 -4.73
CA ASP A 177 27.10 21.13 -3.99
C ASP A 177 26.95 20.62 -2.55
N VAL A 178 25.85 20.96 -1.87
CA VAL A 178 25.68 20.65 -0.43
C VAL A 178 24.52 19.67 -0.22
N VAL A 179 23.35 19.98 -0.78
CA VAL A 179 22.11 19.27 -0.48
C VAL A 179 22.10 17.86 -1.09
N LYS A 180 22.56 17.70 -2.33
CA LYS A 180 22.62 16.42 -3.05
C LYS A 180 23.61 15.41 -2.42
N PRO A 181 24.88 15.75 -2.13
CA PRO A 181 25.78 14.82 -1.45
C PRO A 181 25.31 14.49 -0.04
N PHE A 182 24.73 15.46 0.69
CA PHE A 182 24.09 15.23 1.98
C PHE A 182 23.03 14.13 1.88
N TYR A 183 21.98 14.32 1.08
CA TYR A 183 20.90 13.33 1.00
C TYR A 183 21.38 11.99 0.45
N ARG A 184 22.38 11.95 -0.44
CA ARG A 184 22.95 10.69 -0.96
C ARG A 184 23.56 9.84 0.15
N THR A 185 24.30 10.47 1.08
CA THR A 185 24.93 9.78 2.21
C THR A 185 23.89 9.41 3.27
N TRP A 186 23.04 10.37 3.66
CA TRP A 186 22.10 10.19 4.77
C TRP A 186 20.88 9.30 4.45
N ILE A 187 20.46 9.17 3.19
CA ILE A 187 19.42 8.19 2.80
C ILE A 187 19.91 6.76 3.01
N ASN A 188 21.21 6.52 2.79
CA ASN A 188 21.83 5.19 2.94
C ASN A 188 22.49 5.02 4.31
N PHE A 189 22.11 5.84 5.30
CA PHE A 189 22.70 5.82 6.62
C PHE A 189 22.63 4.41 7.25
N SER A 190 23.74 4.00 7.86
CA SER A 190 23.86 2.80 8.66
C SER A 190 24.77 3.08 9.83
N THR A 191 24.24 2.97 11.04
CA THR A 191 25.01 3.18 12.26
C THR A 191 26.14 2.14 12.41
N LYS A 192 27.27 2.60 12.93
CA LYS A 192 28.42 1.80 13.37
C LYS A 192 28.43 1.55 14.87
N LYS A 193 27.43 2.07 15.59
CA LYS A 193 27.31 1.84 17.04
C LYS A 193 27.06 0.36 17.33
N THR A 194 27.64 -0.10 18.43
CA THR A 194 27.60 -1.50 18.84
C THR A 194 26.29 -1.90 19.53
N PHE A 195 25.48 -0.93 20.01
CA PHE A 195 24.23 -1.15 20.75
C PHE A 195 24.36 -2.09 21.96
N SER A 196 25.55 -2.18 22.56
CA SER A 196 25.81 -3.09 23.69
C SER A 196 24.97 -2.77 24.94
N TRP A 197 24.44 -1.55 25.07
CA TRP A 197 23.51 -1.16 26.14
C TRP A 197 22.10 -1.75 25.97
N ARG A 198 21.78 -2.35 24.82
CA ARG A 198 20.52 -3.09 24.59
C ARG A 198 20.59 -4.54 25.05
N ASP A 199 21.74 -5.01 25.53
CA ASP A 199 21.89 -6.37 26.04
C ASP A 199 21.09 -6.53 27.36
N ALA A 200 19.99 -7.28 27.31
CA ALA A 200 19.15 -7.54 28.47
C ALA A 200 19.78 -8.54 29.46
N TYR A 201 20.66 -9.42 28.99
CA TYR A 201 21.24 -10.49 29.78
C TYR A 201 22.77 -10.41 29.78
N ARG A 202 23.41 -10.68 30.93
CA ARG A 202 24.87 -10.77 30.98
C ARG A 202 25.31 -12.19 30.65
N ALA A 203 26.20 -12.35 29.67
CA ALA A 203 26.74 -13.66 29.29
C ALA A 203 27.52 -14.37 30.42
N SER A 204 27.91 -13.64 31.47
CA SER A 204 28.54 -14.17 32.69
C SER A 204 27.57 -14.96 33.58
N ASP A 205 26.28 -14.65 33.52
CA ASP A 205 25.28 -15.16 34.46
C ASP A 205 24.70 -16.51 34.00
N ALA A 206 25.19 -17.01 32.86
CA ALA A 206 24.75 -18.26 32.26
C ALA A 206 25.29 -19.47 33.05
N PRO A 207 24.42 -20.40 33.52
CA PRO A 207 24.83 -21.60 34.25
C PRO A 207 25.55 -22.61 33.36
N ASP A 208 25.17 -22.70 32.08
CA ASP A 208 25.70 -23.67 31.12
C ASP A 208 26.11 -23.01 29.80
N ARG A 209 27.03 -23.66 29.06
CA ARG A 209 27.45 -23.22 27.72
C ARG A 209 26.28 -23.08 26.74
N ALA A 210 25.27 -23.96 26.85
CA ALA A 210 24.08 -23.89 26.02
C ALA A 210 23.25 -22.63 26.31
N THR A 211 23.07 -22.30 27.59
CA THR A 211 22.38 -21.08 28.04
C THR A 211 23.14 -19.83 27.63
N ARG A 212 24.48 -19.83 27.70
CA ARG A 212 25.30 -18.71 27.21
C ARG A 212 25.09 -18.46 25.72
N ARG A 213 25.04 -19.52 24.90
CA ARG A 213 24.74 -19.39 23.46
C ARG A 213 23.34 -18.83 23.21
N LEU A 214 22.36 -19.23 24.03
CA LEU A 214 21.00 -18.70 23.94
C LEU A 214 20.97 -17.20 24.28
N ILE A 215 21.66 -16.81 25.36
CA ILE A 215 21.83 -15.42 25.79
C ILE A 215 22.53 -14.60 24.72
N ASP A 216 23.66 -15.07 24.18
CA ASP A 216 24.40 -14.37 23.14
C ASP A 216 23.55 -14.19 21.87
N LYS A 217 22.73 -15.20 21.53
CA LYS A 217 21.79 -15.14 20.41
C LYS A 217 20.67 -14.13 20.66
N GLU A 218 20.10 -14.11 21.86
CA GLU A 218 19.03 -13.17 22.23
C GLU A 218 19.53 -11.74 22.33
N ASN A 219 20.67 -11.51 22.97
CA ASN A 219 21.31 -10.19 22.99
C ASN A 219 21.64 -9.72 21.58
N LYS A 220 22.15 -10.61 20.71
CA LYS A 220 22.37 -10.26 19.31
C LYS A 220 21.06 -9.86 18.64
N ARG A 221 19.95 -10.58 18.88
CA ARG A 221 18.62 -10.22 18.37
C ARG A 221 18.21 -8.82 18.83
N LEU A 222 18.38 -8.50 20.12
CA LEU A 222 18.05 -7.20 20.68
C LEU A 222 18.92 -6.06 20.13
N ARG A 223 20.22 -6.31 19.92
CA ARG A 223 21.12 -5.35 19.26
C ARG A 223 20.73 -5.12 17.81
N ASP A 224 20.48 -6.18 17.06
CA ASP A 224 20.06 -6.10 15.65
C ASP A 224 18.70 -5.38 15.51
N GLU A 225 17.80 -5.57 16.46
CA GLU A 225 16.51 -4.86 16.57
C GLU A 225 16.73 -3.37 16.86
N GLY A 226 17.51 -3.02 17.88
CA GLY A 226 17.84 -1.62 18.20
C GLY A 226 18.57 -0.89 17.08
N ILE A 227 19.49 -1.56 16.38
CA ILE A 227 20.18 -1.03 15.19
C ILE A 227 19.18 -0.75 14.07
N ARG A 228 18.23 -1.67 13.84
CA ARG A 228 17.20 -1.50 12.81
C ARG A 228 16.29 -0.32 13.14
N GLU A 229 15.78 -0.26 14.36
CA GLU A 229 14.93 0.85 14.82
C GLU A 229 15.64 2.20 14.70
N PHE A 230 16.91 2.29 15.10
CA PHE A 230 17.68 3.53 14.97
C PHE A 230 17.93 3.92 13.51
N ASN A 231 18.33 2.97 12.67
CA ASN A 231 18.54 3.24 11.25
C ASN A 231 17.24 3.66 10.56
N ASP A 232 16.12 3.01 10.87
CA ASP A 232 14.81 3.35 10.32
C ASP A 232 14.33 4.71 10.85
N ALA A 233 14.61 5.05 12.10
CA ALA A 233 14.35 6.38 12.67
C ALA A 233 15.15 7.47 11.93
N VAL A 234 16.47 7.31 11.76
CA VAL A 234 17.31 8.28 11.03
C VAL A 234 16.87 8.41 9.56
N ARG A 235 16.62 7.30 8.86
CA ARG A 235 16.15 7.33 7.47
C ARG A 235 14.78 7.97 7.34
N SER A 236 13.90 7.75 8.32
CA SER A 236 12.59 8.40 8.38
C SER A 236 12.73 9.92 8.58
N LEU A 237 13.67 10.35 9.44
CA LEU A 237 14.02 11.77 9.61
C LEU A 237 14.50 12.37 8.30
N VAL A 238 15.41 11.71 7.61
CA VAL A 238 15.93 12.19 6.32
C VAL A 238 14.81 12.28 5.28
N ALA A 239 13.92 11.28 5.22
CA ALA A 239 12.77 11.31 4.31
C ALA A 239 11.79 12.45 4.64
N PHE A 240 11.56 12.73 5.92
CA PHE A 240 10.72 13.83 6.39
C PHE A 240 11.33 15.19 6.03
N VAL A 241 12.62 15.38 6.29
CA VAL A 241 13.34 16.61 5.94
C VAL A 241 13.30 16.83 4.44
N ARG A 242 13.55 15.77 3.65
CA ARG A 242 13.50 15.82 2.19
C ARG A 242 12.14 16.25 1.62
N LYS A 243 11.02 15.89 2.27
CA LYS A 243 9.68 16.31 1.85
C LYS A 243 9.40 17.79 2.15
N ARG A 244 10.03 18.34 3.20
CA ARG A 244 9.75 19.69 3.72
C ARG A 244 10.78 20.73 3.32
N ASP A 245 11.96 20.30 2.90
CA ASP A 245 13.05 21.16 2.48
C ASP A 245 12.71 21.87 1.15
N PRO A 246 12.56 23.21 1.15
CA PRO A 246 12.29 23.96 -0.08
C PRO A 246 13.43 23.92 -1.10
N ARG A 247 14.68 23.64 -0.66
CA ARG A 247 15.83 23.51 -1.58
C ARG A 247 15.90 22.15 -2.23
N PHE A 248 15.25 21.15 -1.66
CA PHE A 248 15.18 19.85 -2.27
C PHE A 248 14.23 19.95 -3.47
N ILE A 249 14.80 20.24 -4.64
CA ILE A 249 14.07 20.19 -5.90
C ILE A 249 13.66 18.73 -6.05
N PRO A 250 12.36 18.39 -5.95
CA PRO A 250 11.92 17.04 -6.22
C PRO A 250 12.38 16.74 -7.64
N ASN A 251 13.30 15.79 -7.74
CA ASN A 251 13.84 15.30 -8.99
C ASN A 251 12.71 15.31 -10.02
N SER A 252 12.86 16.12 -11.08
CA SER A 252 11.83 16.69 -11.96
C SER A 252 11.11 15.66 -12.85
N GLN A 253 10.92 14.46 -12.34
CA GLN A 253 10.05 13.43 -12.88
C GLN A 253 8.93 13.26 -11.86
N THR A 254 7.81 13.91 -12.16
CA THR A 254 6.55 13.61 -11.49
C THR A 254 6.29 12.10 -11.55
N GLU A 255 5.52 11.56 -10.61
CA GLU A 255 5.15 10.12 -10.66
C GLU A 255 4.53 9.74 -12.01
N GLU A 256 3.87 10.72 -12.65
CA GLU A 256 3.34 10.64 -14.01
C GLU A 256 4.45 10.46 -15.07
N ASP A 257 5.57 11.19 -14.96
CA ASP A 257 6.73 11.04 -15.84
C ASP A 257 7.40 9.67 -15.67
N ARG A 258 7.49 9.17 -14.43
CA ARG A 258 8.03 7.82 -14.16
C ARG A 258 7.13 6.74 -14.76
N GLN A 259 5.82 6.87 -14.58
CA GLN A 259 4.85 5.97 -15.20
C GLN A 259 4.87 6.05 -16.73
N LYS A 260 5.07 7.24 -17.29
CA LYS A 260 5.21 7.44 -18.74
C LYS A 260 6.47 6.74 -19.26
N ILE A 261 7.61 6.92 -18.61
CA ILE A 261 8.86 6.23 -18.95
C ILE A 261 8.67 4.70 -18.91
N LEU A 262 7.97 4.18 -17.90
CA LEU A 262 7.65 2.76 -17.81
C LEU A 262 6.74 2.27 -18.94
N ARG A 263 5.68 3.02 -19.28
CA ARG A 263 4.79 2.70 -20.41
C ARG A 263 5.53 2.74 -21.74
N ASP A 264 6.38 3.74 -21.95
CA ASP A 264 7.16 3.91 -23.17
C ASP A 264 8.19 2.80 -23.33
N ALA A 265 8.85 2.39 -22.24
CA ALA A 265 9.76 1.24 -22.23
C ALA A 265 9.03 -0.07 -22.56
N ALA A 266 7.86 -0.32 -21.96
CA ALA A 266 7.04 -1.49 -22.23
C ALA A 266 6.52 -1.51 -23.68
N ALA A 267 6.08 -0.36 -24.20
CA ALA A 267 5.65 -0.20 -25.58
C ALA A 267 6.80 -0.45 -26.56
N ALA A 268 8.00 0.08 -26.28
CA ALA A 268 9.19 -0.16 -27.08
C ALA A 268 9.63 -1.63 -27.06
N GLN A 269 9.48 -2.32 -25.93
CA GLN A 269 9.75 -3.77 -25.84
C GLN A 269 8.72 -4.58 -26.64
N ALA A 270 7.43 -4.24 -26.54
CA ALA A 270 6.37 -4.87 -27.32
C ALA A 270 6.52 -4.61 -28.83
N ALA A 271 6.96 -3.42 -29.23
CA ALA A 271 7.26 -3.11 -30.63
C ALA A 271 8.43 -3.95 -31.15
N ARG A 272 9.51 -4.10 -30.36
CA ARG A 272 10.65 -4.96 -30.70
C ARG A 272 10.24 -6.42 -30.83
N SER A 273 9.39 -6.94 -29.94
CA SER A 273 8.93 -8.33 -30.03
C SER A 273 8.02 -8.57 -31.25
N ARG A 274 7.10 -7.64 -31.54
CA ARG A 274 6.26 -7.70 -32.76
C ARG A 274 7.10 -7.67 -34.03
N ALA A 275 8.07 -6.76 -34.11
CA ALA A 275 8.98 -6.67 -35.26
C ALA A 275 9.81 -7.95 -35.43
N ALA A 276 10.29 -8.55 -34.32
CA ALA A 276 11.00 -9.82 -34.37
C ALA A 276 10.10 -10.98 -34.84
N ASN A 277 8.85 -11.04 -34.38
CA ASN A 277 7.88 -12.04 -34.82
C ASN A 277 7.50 -11.86 -36.29
N GLN A 278 7.30 -10.62 -36.74
CA GLN A 278 7.03 -10.30 -38.14
C GLN A 278 8.23 -10.66 -39.03
N ALA A 279 9.46 -10.39 -38.59
CA ALA A 279 10.66 -10.81 -39.32
C ALA A 279 10.80 -12.34 -39.38
N LYS A 280 10.41 -13.06 -38.32
CA LYS A 280 10.34 -14.53 -38.33
C LYS A 280 9.28 -15.04 -39.30
N LEU A 281 8.09 -14.43 -39.32
CA LEU A 281 7.02 -14.76 -40.27
C LEU A 281 7.44 -14.48 -41.72
N ASN A 282 8.07 -13.34 -41.99
CA ASN A 282 8.56 -13.01 -43.34
C ASN A 282 9.67 -13.95 -43.83
N LYS A 283 10.47 -14.51 -42.90
CA LYS A 283 11.46 -15.55 -43.21
C LYS A 283 10.86 -16.95 -43.27
N HIS A 284 9.62 -17.14 -42.85
CA HIS A 284 8.97 -18.44 -42.85
C HIS A 284 8.53 -18.80 -44.27
N VAL A 285 9.34 -19.62 -44.94
CA VAL A 285 9.01 -20.17 -46.25
C VAL A 285 8.03 -21.32 -46.05
N VAL A 286 6.80 -21.14 -46.54
CA VAL A 286 5.77 -22.18 -46.56
C VAL A 286 6.26 -23.33 -47.43
N GLN A 287 6.21 -24.54 -46.88
CA GLN A 287 6.63 -25.78 -47.55
C GLN A 287 5.82 -26.01 -48.84
N ASP A 288 6.45 -26.53 -49.89
CA ASP A 288 5.86 -26.57 -51.24
C ASP A 288 4.57 -27.38 -51.35
N TRP A 289 4.38 -28.41 -50.51
CA TRP A 289 3.14 -29.20 -50.46
C TRP A 289 1.95 -28.44 -49.84
N ALA A 290 2.21 -27.34 -49.12
CA ALA A 290 1.21 -26.49 -48.51
C ALA A 290 0.89 -25.24 -49.34
N LYS A 291 1.61 -25.02 -50.45
CA LYS A 291 1.27 -23.98 -51.43
C LYS A 291 0.05 -24.47 -52.21
N SER A 292 -1.06 -23.74 -52.16
CA SER A 292 -2.20 -23.99 -53.03
C SER A 292 -1.74 -23.81 -54.48
N ARG A 293 -1.90 -24.86 -55.29
CA ARG A 293 -1.57 -24.84 -56.72
C ARG A 293 -2.40 -23.74 -57.38
N GLU A 294 -1.74 -22.70 -57.93
CA GLU A 294 -2.46 -21.65 -58.66
C GLU A 294 -3.22 -22.29 -59.84
N PRO A 295 -4.50 -21.98 -60.03
CA PRO A 295 -5.27 -22.53 -61.14
C PRO A 295 -4.79 -21.88 -62.45
N GLU A 296 -4.38 -22.72 -63.42
CA GLU A 296 -4.17 -22.25 -64.79
C GLU A 296 -5.50 -21.77 -65.39
N PRO A 297 -5.49 -20.76 -66.28
CA PRO A 297 -6.72 -20.19 -66.83
C PRO A 297 -7.29 -21.13 -67.91
N GLU A 298 -8.06 -22.13 -67.48
CA GLU A 298 -8.86 -22.95 -68.38
C GLU A 298 -10.24 -22.32 -68.66
N VAL A 299 -10.56 -22.34 -69.95
CA VAL A 299 -11.75 -21.80 -70.60
C VAL A 299 -12.98 -22.61 -70.20
N LEU A 300 -14.00 -21.93 -69.66
CA LEU A 300 -15.43 -22.28 -69.58
C LEU A 300 -15.82 -23.76 -69.86
N SER A 301 -16.26 -24.46 -68.81
CA SER A 301 -17.44 -25.32 -68.91
C SER A 301 -18.30 -25.14 -67.66
N GLU A 302 -19.47 -24.51 -67.84
CA GLU A 302 -20.56 -24.52 -66.88
C GLU A 302 -20.90 -25.98 -66.54
N SER A 303 -20.46 -26.42 -65.36
CA SER A 303 -21.03 -27.59 -64.70
C SER A 303 -21.81 -27.05 -63.53
N GLU A 304 -23.13 -27.20 -63.61
CA GLU A 304 -24.11 -26.91 -62.57
C GLU A 304 -23.66 -27.58 -61.26
N GLU A 305 -22.96 -26.83 -60.40
CA GLU A 305 -22.86 -27.17 -58.99
C GLU A 305 -24.25 -26.98 -58.40
N SER A 306 -25.00 -28.08 -58.33
CA SER A 306 -26.28 -28.17 -57.65
C SER A 306 -26.22 -27.40 -56.34
N GLU A 307 -27.04 -26.35 -56.24
CA GLU A 307 -27.22 -25.49 -55.08
C GLU A 307 -27.72 -26.36 -53.91
N ILE A 308 -26.80 -26.89 -53.09
CA ILE A 308 -27.18 -27.66 -51.90
C ILE A 308 -27.66 -26.65 -50.85
N GLU A 309 -28.98 -26.46 -50.76
CA GLU A 309 -29.61 -25.66 -49.70
C GLU A 309 -29.21 -26.21 -48.32
N GLN A 310 -28.24 -25.55 -47.69
CA GLN A 310 -27.81 -25.86 -46.33
C GLN A 310 -28.75 -25.17 -45.34
N ILE A 311 -29.50 -25.96 -44.58
CA ILE A 311 -30.46 -25.45 -43.59
C ILE A 311 -29.76 -25.32 -42.24
N GLU A 312 -29.61 -24.09 -41.74
CA GLU A 312 -29.01 -23.83 -40.43
C GLU A 312 -30.06 -23.66 -39.32
N CYS A 313 -29.81 -24.28 -38.16
CA CYS A 313 -30.57 -24.01 -36.94
C CYS A 313 -29.92 -22.89 -36.13
N VAL A 314 -30.53 -21.71 -36.08
CA VAL A 314 -30.03 -20.51 -35.35
C VAL A 314 -29.83 -20.76 -33.85
N VAL A 315 -30.65 -21.62 -33.25
CA VAL A 315 -30.59 -21.89 -31.80
C VAL A 315 -29.45 -22.82 -31.42
N CYS A 316 -29.08 -23.73 -32.33
CA CYS A 316 -28.08 -24.78 -32.07
C CYS A 316 -26.79 -24.59 -32.89
N GLN A 317 -26.76 -23.65 -33.83
CA GLN A 317 -25.67 -23.39 -34.79
C GLN A 317 -25.24 -24.66 -35.54
N LYS A 318 -26.22 -25.47 -35.95
CA LYS A 318 -26.00 -26.73 -36.69
C LYS A 318 -26.55 -26.63 -38.10
N ILE A 319 -25.73 -27.03 -39.05
CA ILE A 319 -26.05 -27.04 -40.48
C ILE A 319 -26.52 -28.44 -40.88
N PHE A 320 -27.64 -28.52 -41.58
CA PHE A 320 -28.26 -29.75 -42.04
C PHE A 320 -28.37 -29.74 -43.57
N LYS A 321 -28.13 -30.90 -44.17
CA LYS A 321 -28.15 -31.09 -45.64
C LYS A 321 -29.51 -31.55 -46.16
N SER A 322 -30.50 -31.73 -45.28
CA SER A 322 -31.83 -32.21 -45.64
C SER A 322 -32.86 -31.68 -44.65
N GLU A 323 -34.01 -31.26 -45.17
CA GLU A 323 -35.15 -30.77 -44.39
C GLU A 323 -35.65 -31.82 -43.38
N ASN A 324 -35.59 -33.11 -43.72
CA ASN A 324 -35.99 -34.18 -42.81
C ASN A 324 -35.06 -34.31 -41.59
N GLN A 325 -33.76 -34.04 -41.76
CA GLN A 325 -32.79 -34.02 -40.66
C GLN A 325 -33.02 -32.81 -39.75
N TYR A 326 -33.36 -31.67 -40.35
CA TYR A 326 -33.71 -30.45 -39.63
C TYR A 326 -35.01 -30.63 -38.80
N LYS A 327 -36.08 -31.19 -39.38
CA LYS A 327 -37.33 -31.51 -38.67
C LYS A 327 -37.13 -32.51 -37.52
N ALA A 328 -36.21 -33.47 -37.68
CA ALA A 328 -35.84 -34.38 -36.60
C ALA A 328 -35.04 -33.66 -35.49
N HIS A 329 -34.19 -32.71 -35.87
CA HIS A 329 -33.45 -31.87 -34.94
C HIS A 329 -34.38 -30.97 -34.11
N GLU A 330 -35.40 -30.36 -34.73
CA GLU A 330 -36.40 -29.53 -34.03
C GLU A 330 -37.16 -30.29 -32.93
N LYS A 331 -37.43 -31.58 -33.16
CA LYS A 331 -38.09 -32.47 -32.19
C LYS A 331 -37.13 -33.03 -31.13
N SER A 332 -35.83 -32.79 -31.26
CA SER A 332 -34.84 -33.30 -30.31
C SER A 332 -34.94 -32.58 -28.96
N LYS A 333 -34.87 -33.34 -27.88
CA LYS A 333 -34.84 -32.80 -26.50
C LYS A 333 -33.75 -31.75 -26.29
N LYS A 334 -32.61 -31.88 -26.98
CA LYS A 334 -31.50 -30.92 -26.91
C LYS A 334 -31.88 -29.57 -27.54
N HIS A 335 -32.53 -29.60 -28.71
CA HIS A 335 -32.99 -28.39 -29.40
C HIS A 335 -34.09 -27.69 -28.59
N ILE A 336 -35.10 -28.43 -28.14
CA ILE A 336 -36.21 -27.87 -27.33
C ILE A 336 -35.69 -27.21 -26.04
N LYS A 337 -34.70 -27.81 -25.36
CA LYS A 337 -34.07 -27.21 -24.17
C LYS A 337 -33.32 -25.92 -24.49
N ALA A 338 -32.61 -25.88 -25.63
CA ALA A 338 -31.91 -24.68 -26.08
C ALA A 338 -32.89 -23.55 -26.44
N VAL A 339 -34.03 -23.88 -27.09
CA VAL A 339 -35.10 -22.91 -27.39
C VAL A 339 -35.69 -22.33 -26.10
N GLN A 340 -35.99 -23.16 -25.11
CA GLN A 340 -36.53 -22.69 -23.82
C GLN A 340 -35.53 -21.79 -23.06
N GLN A 341 -34.23 -22.09 -23.15
CA GLN A 341 -33.18 -21.26 -22.57
C GLN A 341 -33.12 -19.89 -23.25
N LEU A 342 -33.11 -19.86 -24.59
CA LEU A 342 -33.08 -18.63 -25.37
C LEU A 342 -34.32 -17.76 -25.11
N GLN A 343 -35.51 -18.35 -25.01
CA GLN A 343 -36.74 -17.61 -24.66
C GLN A 343 -36.66 -16.98 -23.27
N ARG A 344 -36.01 -17.63 -22.30
CA ARG A 344 -35.83 -17.09 -20.95
C ARG A 344 -34.83 -15.93 -20.95
N GLU A 345 -33.78 -16.03 -21.75
CA GLU A 345 -32.78 -14.97 -21.93
C GLU A 345 -33.41 -13.74 -22.58
N ILE A 346 -34.14 -13.92 -23.69
CA ILE A 346 -34.88 -12.84 -24.35
C ILE A 346 -35.85 -12.16 -23.39
N ARG A 347 -36.60 -12.92 -22.57
CA ARG A 347 -37.52 -12.33 -21.59
C ARG A 347 -36.78 -11.54 -20.50
N ARG A 348 -35.60 -12.02 -20.08
CA ARG A 348 -34.75 -11.30 -19.12
C ARG A 348 -34.22 -10.00 -19.74
N ASP A 349 -33.81 -10.03 -20.99
CA ASP A 349 -33.27 -8.87 -21.69
C ASP A 349 -34.36 -7.84 -22.01
N ASN A 350 -35.56 -8.27 -22.41
CA ASN A 350 -36.71 -7.38 -22.57
C ASN A 350 -37.08 -6.67 -21.26
N ALA A 351 -37.06 -7.39 -20.14
CA ALA A 351 -37.26 -6.80 -18.81
C ALA A 351 -36.12 -5.84 -18.43
N ARG A 352 -34.87 -6.16 -18.78
CA ARG A 352 -33.71 -5.28 -18.56
C ARG A 352 -33.79 -4.00 -19.40
N LEU A 353 -34.34 -4.08 -20.60
CA LEU A 353 -34.43 -2.99 -21.57
C LEU A 353 -35.79 -2.26 -21.54
N ASN A 354 -36.70 -2.62 -20.63
CA ASN A 354 -38.06 -2.06 -20.52
C ASN A 354 -38.87 -2.11 -21.83
N LEU A 355 -38.66 -3.14 -22.66
CA LEU A 355 -39.32 -3.28 -23.96
C LEU A 355 -40.74 -3.88 -23.86
N ASP A 356 -41.17 -4.32 -22.67
CA ASP A 356 -42.47 -4.95 -22.45
C ASP A 356 -43.66 -3.96 -22.40
N SER A 357 -43.44 -2.63 -22.50
CA SER A 357 -44.49 -1.62 -22.31
C SER A 357 -45.08 -1.00 -23.59
N THR A 358 -44.77 -1.50 -24.79
CA THR A 358 -45.41 -1.03 -26.03
C THR A 358 -46.50 -2.00 -26.48
N GLY A 359 -47.75 -1.73 -26.09
CA GLY A 359 -48.89 -2.48 -26.58
C GLY A 359 -49.34 -2.01 -27.97
N SER A 360 -49.44 -2.95 -28.92
CA SER A 360 -50.57 -3.02 -29.86
C SER A 360 -50.65 -4.41 -30.53
N SER A 361 -51.87 -4.91 -30.61
CA SER A 361 -52.40 -6.03 -31.44
C SER A 361 -51.82 -6.04 -32.88
N GLU A 362 -51.61 -7.11 -33.64
CA GLU A 362 -52.22 -8.44 -33.83
C GLU A 362 -51.09 -9.37 -34.34
N SER A 363 -50.95 -10.63 -33.95
CA SER A 363 -51.63 -11.76 -34.58
C SER A 363 -51.21 -13.03 -33.84
N SER A 364 -52.20 -13.82 -33.46
CA SER A 364 -52.06 -15.04 -32.69
C SER A 364 -51.54 -16.21 -33.54
N VAL A 365 -50.50 -16.89 -33.05
CA VAL A 365 -50.36 -18.34 -33.25
C VAL A 365 -50.29 -18.98 -31.86
N PRO A 366 -51.22 -19.89 -31.50
CA PRO A 366 -51.32 -20.38 -30.12
C PRO A 366 -50.22 -21.42 -29.83
N VAL A 367 -49.19 -21.02 -29.10
CA VAL A 367 -48.19 -21.94 -28.50
C VAL A 367 -48.77 -22.54 -27.21
N ALA A 368 -49.86 -23.29 -27.34
CA ALA A 368 -50.53 -23.94 -26.20
C ALA A 368 -50.27 -25.46 -26.09
N GLU A 369 -49.56 -26.08 -27.05
CA GLU A 369 -49.44 -27.55 -27.10
C GLU A 369 -48.13 -28.17 -26.59
N LEU A 370 -47.17 -27.40 -26.06
CA LEU A 370 -45.91 -27.94 -25.53
C LEU A 370 -45.82 -27.97 -24.00
N ASN A 371 -46.82 -27.46 -23.28
CA ASN A 371 -46.84 -27.41 -21.81
C ASN A 371 -47.40 -28.68 -21.13
N THR A 372 -47.72 -29.74 -21.88
CA THR A 372 -48.38 -30.95 -21.35
C THR A 372 -47.43 -32.13 -21.07
N LEU A 373 -46.12 -31.96 -21.12
CA LEU A 373 -45.18 -32.99 -20.66
C LEU A 373 -44.58 -32.60 -19.30
N LYS A 374 -45.33 -32.95 -18.24
CA LYS A 374 -44.83 -32.99 -16.85
C LYS A 374 -43.67 -33.98 -16.77
N ILE A 375 -42.44 -33.49 -16.66
CA ILE A 375 -41.33 -34.26 -16.11
C ILE A 375 -40.91 -33.56 -14.81
N PHE A 376 -41.02 -34.35 -13.75
CA PHE A 376 -40.87 -34.05 -12.33
C PHE A 376 -39.88 -32.95 -11.96
N GLU A 377 -40.40 -31.99 -11.18
CA GLU A 377 -39.66 -31.12 -10.29
C GLU A 377 -38.83 -31.97 -9.32
N ASN A 378 -37.51 -31.80 -9.33
CA ASN A 378 -36.71 -32.04 -8.14
C ASN A 378 -36.28 -30.69 -7.58
N LYS A 379 -36.93 -30.41 -6.45
CA LYS A 379 -36.77 -29.29 -5.52
C LYS A 379 -35.31 -29.05 -5.19
N ALA A 380 -34.87 -27.80 -5.38
CA ALA A 380 -33.64 -27.30 -4.80
C ALA A 380 -33.77 -27.26 -3.26
N PRO A 381 -32.70 -27.59 -2.52
CA PRO A 381 -32.45 -26.98 -1.22
C PRO A 381 -31.45 -25.82 -1.41
N ASN A 382 -31.77 -24.68 -0.82
CA ASN A 382 -30.86 -23.55 -0.63
C ASN A 382 -30.55 -23.45 0.89
N PRO A 383 -29.69 -22.52 1.34
CA PRO A 383 -28.27 -22.69 1.64
C PRO A 383 -27.97 -22.56 3.15
N THR A 384 -26.81 -23.05 3.64
CA THR A 384 -25.98 -22.43 4.72
C THR A 384 -24.86 -23.34 5.27
N SER A 385 -23.84 -22.69 5.85
CA SER A 385 -22.67 -23.15 6.65
C SER A 385 -21.56 -23.90 5.88
N GLU A 386 -20.40 -23.26 5.65
CA GLU A 386 -19.24 -23.14 6.57
C GLU A 386 -18.56 -24.48 6.85
N GLU A 387 -17.41 -24.72 6.20
CA GLU A 387 -16.10 -25.06 6.80
C GLU A 387 -15.20 -25.91 5.89
N SER A 388 -14.05 -25.31 5.52
CA SER A 388 -12.69 -25.88 5.56
C SER A 388 -12.28 -27.06 4.64
N ILE A 389 -10.94 -27.21 4.52
CA ILE A 389 -10.12 -28.22 3.83
C ILE A 389 -9.59 -27.69 2.47
N LEU A 390 -8.46 -26.98 2.45
CA LEU A 390 -7.05 -27.43 2.48
C LEU A 390 -6.57 -28.07 1.16
N ASP A 391 -5.63 -27.35 0.54
CA ASP A 391 -4.39 -27.77 -0.10
C ASP A 391 -4.33 -29.17 -0.74
N LEU A 392 -4.12 -29.19 -2.06
CA LEU A 392 -3.40 -30.26 -2.73
C LEU A 392 -2.62 -29.69 -3.93
N ASP A 393 -1.32 -29.68 -3.74
CA ASP A 393 -0.26 -29.44 -4.72
C ASP A 393 -0.46 -30.26 -6.00
N THR A 394 -0.31 -29.60 -7.15
CA THR A 394 -0.04 -30.29 -8.43
C THR A 394 1.39 -29.99 -8.85
N GLU A 395 2.24 -30.98 -8.63
CA GLU A 395 3.60 -31.10 -9.14
C GLU A 395 3.61 -30.98 -10.67
N VAL A 396 4.45 -30.08 -11.19
CA VAL A 396 4.80 -29.97 -12.60
C VAL A 396 6.02 -30.86 -12.84
N GLU A 397 5.80 -32.03 -13.43
CA GLU A 397 6.88 -32.86 -13.99
C GLU A 397 7.47 -32.16 -15.22
N VAL A 398 8.73 -31.72 -15.09
CA VAL A 398 9.60 -31.31 -16.18
C VAL A 398 10.17 -32.58 -16.82
N LYS A 399 9.78 -32.87 -18.06
CA LYS A 399 10.47 -33.82 -18.93
C LYS A 399 11.62 -33.12 -19.63
N SER A 400 12.82 -33.61 -19.34
CA SER A 400 14.06 -33.41 -20.08
C SER A 400 14.02 -34.20 -21.39
N ASP A 401 14.36 -33.54 -22.49
CA ASP A 401 15.05 -34.12 -23.65
C ASP A 401 16.07 -33.09 -24.15
#